data_AF-A0A966RFJ1-F1
#
_entry.id   AF-A0A966RFJ1-F1
#
_cell.length_a   1.000
_cell.length_b   1.000
_cell.length_c   1.000
_cell.angle_alpha   90.00
_cell.angle_beta   90.00
_cell.angle_gamma   90.00
#
_symmetry.space_group_name_H-M   'P 1'
#
loop_
_entity.id
_entity.type
_entity.pdbx_description
1 polymer ?
#
loop_
_entity_poly.entity_id
_entity_poly.type
_entity_poly.pdbx_seq_one_letter_code
_entity_poly.pdbx_strand_id
1 'polypeptide(L)'
;MVDIGYISRVLSLEQIHHEEVMRMLPNVFLLVSARVMAYFPRLADTVDLHVEFIFKNGVFGRFHKIQCLIPAVSWNGWELRQDFSGTFLYHLESGRIIRKGDVVSVVLTTIRFEKDVFSCIAKIK
;
A
#
# COMPACT_ATOMS: atom_id res chain seq x y z
N MET A 1 8.54 20.08 5.85
CA MET A 1 8.59 18.76 6.53
C MET A 1 8.90 17.76 5.44
N VAL A 2 9.93 16.94 5.59
CA VAL A 2 10.23 15.91 4.58
C VAL A 2 9.24 14.78 4.87
N ASP A 3 8.22 14.64 4.04
CA ASP A 3 7.35 13.48 4.09
C ASP A 3 8.23 12.24 3.90
N ILE A 4 8.15 11.26 4.80
CA ILE A 4 8.92 10.02 4.71
C ILE A 4 7.99 8.95 4.14
N GLY A 5 8.34 8.46 2.96
CA GLY A 5 7.58 7.46 2.23
C GLY A 5 7.85 6.06 2.76
N TYR A 6 7.26 5.05 2.13
CA TYR A 6 7.60 3.67 2.43
C TYR A 6 9.01 3.36 1.93
N ILE A 7 10.00 3.27 2.82
CA ILE A 7 11.36 2.84 2.47
C ILE A 7 11.34 1.33 2.18
N SER A 8 11.52 0.98 0.91
CA SER A 8 11.55 -0.42 0.47
C SER A 8 12.89 -1.07 0.75
N ARG A 9 14.01 -0.35 0.58
CA ARG A 9 15.37 -0.85 0.88
C ARG A 9 16.38 0.29 0.99
N VAL A 10 17.42 0.07 1.78
CA VAL A 10 18.66 0.86 1.75
C VAL A 10 19.50 0.37 0.58
N LEU A 11 19.97 1.29 -0.25
CA LEU A 11 20.82 0.99 -1.42
C LEU A 11 22.29 1.08 -1.05
N SER A 12 22.66 2.12 -0.30
CA SER A 12 24.04 2.36 0.14
C SER A 12 24.08 3.27 1.36
N LEU A 13 25.10 3.09 2.20
CA LEU A 13 25.51 4.09 3.19
C LEU A 13 26.48 5.06 2.52
N GLU A 14 26.19 6.35 2.59
CA GLU A 14 26.99 7.38 1.92
C GLU A 14 28.00 8.00 2.88
N GLN A 15 27.60 8.25 4.12
CA GLN A 15 28.46 8.92 5.10
C GLN A 15 28.06 8.55 6.53
N ILE A 16 29.06 8.46 7.41
CA ILE A 16 28.89 8.41 8.87
C ILE A 16 29.37 9.76 9.41
N HIS A 17 28.47 10.51 10.05
CA HIS A 17 28.70 11.90 10.43
C HIS A 17 29.21 12.07 11.86
N HIS A 18 28.76 11.20 12.77
CA HIS A 18 29.04 11.34 14.18
C HIS A 18 29.08 9.98 14.86
N GLU A 19 30.05 9.82 15.77
CA GLU A 19 30.22 8.66 16.64
C GLU A 19 30.26 9.18 18.09
N GLU A 20 29.23 8.88 18.88
CA GLU A 20 29.20 9.23 20.29
C GLU A 20 29.25 7.95 21.15
N VAL A 21 30.27 7.87 22.00
CA VAL A 21 30.41 6.80 23.01
C VAL A 21 29.86 7.34 24.33
N MET A 22 28.68 6.87 24.73
CA MET A 22 28.14 7.24 26.04
C MET A 22 28.92 6.54 27.14
N ARG A 23 29.57 7.30 28.04
CA ARG A 23 30.42 6.71 29.10
C ARG A 23 29.65 5.87 30.12
N MET A 24 28.33 6.08 30.25
CA MET A 24 27.48 5.36 31.23
C MET A 24 26.80 4.11 30.68
N LEU A 25 26.71 3.95 29.36
CA LEU A 25 26.17 2.77 28.68
C LEU A 25 27.05 2.52 27.45
N PRO A 26 27.68 1.34 27.27
CA PRO A 26 28.66 1.08 26.21
C PRO A 26 28.02 0.93 24.82
N ASN A 27 27.09 1.82 24.48
CA ASN A 27 26.43 1.90 23.19
C ASN A 27 27.08 3.02 22.38
N VAL A 28 27.43 2.69 21.14
CA VAL A 28 27.90 3.63 20.14
C VAL A 28 26.72 4.03 19.28
N PHE A 29 26.45 5.33 19.18
CA PHE A 29 25.43 5.86 18.29
C PHE A 29 26.10 6.46 17.05
N LEU A 30 25.67 6.00 15.87
CA LEU A 30 26.17 6.47 14.58
C LEU A 30 25.07 7.25 13.86
N LEU A 31 25.36 8.51 13.53
CA LEU A 31 24.52 9.26 12.60
C LEU A 31 24.97 8.96 11.17
N VAL A 32 24.07 8.42 10.34
CA VAL A 32 24.41 7.98 8.98
C VAL A 32 23.53 8.66 7.92
N SER A 33 24.14 9.02 6.79
CA SER A 33 23.43 9.30 5.55
C SER A 33 23.35 8.03 4.71
N ALA A 34 22.16 7.73 4.22
CA ALA A 34 21.91 6.56 3.41
C ALA A 34 21.07 6.92 2.18
N ARG A 35 21.41 6.31 1.05
CA ARG A 35 20.57 6.34 -0.14
C ARG A 35 19.55 5.21 -0.04
N VAL A 36 18.28 5.54 -0.21
CA VAL A 36 17.19 4.58 -0.08
C VAL A 36 16.32 4.54 -1.33
N MET A 37 15.72 3.38 -1.59
CA MET A 37 14.60 3.26 -2.52
C MET A 37 13.32 3.36 -1.71
N ALA A 38 12.51 4.36 -1.99
CA ALA A 38 11.26 4.60 -1.28
C ALA A 38 10.11 4.82 -2.26
N TYR A 39 8.91 4.42 -1.86
CA TYR A 39 7.67 4.66 -2.58
C TYR A 39 6.81 5.64 -1.80
N PHE A 40 6.27 6.62 -2.51
CA PHE A 40 5.41 7.66 -1.97
C PHE A 40 4.10 7.62 -2.75
N PRO A 41 2.98 7.14 -2.17
CA PRO A 41 1.72 7.13 -2.88
C PRO A 41 1.33 8.57 -3.21
N ARG A 42 0.84 8.80 -4.43
CA ARG A 42 0.28 10.06 -4.90
C ARG A 42 -1.14 9.85 -5.40
N LEU A 43 -1.94 10.91 -5.31
CA LEU A 43 -3.28 10.89 -5.89
C LEU A 43 -3.18 10.61 -7.39
N ALA A 44 -4.12 9.82 -7.90
CA ALA A 44 -4.17 9.33 -9.27
C ALA A 44 -3.06 8.35 -9.69
N ASP A 45 -2.17 7.92 -8.77
CA ASP A 45 -1.26 6.81 -9.07
C ASP A 45 -2.05 5.56 -9.43
N THR A 46 -1.57 4.85 -10.45
CA THR A 46 -2.07 3.52 -10.80
C THR A 46 -1.16 2.49 -10.16
N VAL A 47 -1.73 1.59 -9.36
CA VAL A 47 -0.99 0.56 -8.63
C VAL A 47 -1.62 -0.81 -8.82
N ASP A 48 -0.80 -1.85 -8.76
CA ASP A 48 -1.25 -3.23 -8.78
C ASP A 48 -1.57 -3.70 -7.37
N LEU A 49 -2.86 -3.83 -7.08
CA LEU A 49 -3.39 -4.22 -5.79
C LEU A 49 -3.55 -5.73 -5.70
N HIS A 50 -2.88 -6.36 -4.73
CA HIS A 50 -3.14 -7.74 -4.37
C HIS A 50 -4.39 -7.81 -3.48
N VAL A 51 -5.45 -8.47 -3.95
CA VAL A 51 -6.71 -8.60 -3.23
C VAL A 51 -6.58 -9.61 -2.10
N GLU A 52 -6.77 -9.17 -0.86
CA GLU A 52 -6.71 -10.03 0.32
C GLU A 52 -8.09 -10.48 0.78
N PHE A 53 -9.08 -9.57 0.70
CA PHE A 53 -10.45 -9.83 1.12
C PHE A 53 -11.46 -9.06 0.26
N ILE A 54 -12.64 -9.65 0.09
CA ILE A 54 -13.78 -9.02 -0.59
C ILE A 54 -14.97 -9.11 0.38
N PHE A 55 -15.53 -7.96 0.76
CA PHE A 55 -16.67 -7.84 1.65
C PHE A 55 -17.77 -7.02 1.00
N LYS A 56 -18.96 -6.99 1.61
CA LYS A 56 -20.09 -6.15 1.15
C LYS A 56 -19.74 -4.66 1.02
N ASN A 57 -18.84 -4.17 1.86
CA ASN A 57 -18.51 -2.74 1.92
C ASN A 57 -17.31 -2.36 1.05
N GLY A 58 -16.57 -3.33 0.50
CA GLY A 58 -15.37 -3.03 -0.27
C GLY A 58 -14.44 -4.22 -0.48
N VAL A 59 -13.46 -4.01 -1.36
CA VAL A 59 -12.33 -4.90 -1.57
C VAL A 59 -11.14 -4.38 -0.78
N PHE A 60 -10.57 -5.22 0.07
CA PHE A 60 -9.38 -4.90 0.83
C PHE A 60 -8.18 -5.62 0.23
N GLY A 61 -7.08 -4.89 0.09
CA GLY A 61 -5.86 -5.44 -0.45
C GLY A 61 -4.64 -4.63 -0.06
N ARG A 62 -3.50 -5.02 -0.63
CA ARG A 62 -2.23 -4.34 -0.39
C ARG A 62 -1.39 -4.20 -1.65
N PHE A 63 -0.58 -3.15 -1.69
CA PHE A 63 0.48 -2.94 -2.67
C PHE A 63 1.69 -2.34 -1.94
N HIS A 64 2.92 -2.79 -2.21
CA HIS A 64 4.13 -2.32 -1.50
C HIS A 64 4.00 -2.22 0.06
N LYS A 65 3.24 -3.13 0.68
CA LYS A 65 2.88 -3.15 2.12
C LYS A 65 1.97 -2.00 2.61
N ILE A 66 1.48 -1.17 1.71
CA ILE A 66 0.45 -0.14 1.96
C ILE A 66 -0.91 -0.81 1.84
N GLN A 67 -1.76 -0.58 2.85
CA GLN A 67 -3.14 -1.06 2.84
C GLN A 67 -4.01 -0.18 1.94
N CYS A 68 -4.89 -0.81 1.17
CA CYS A 68 -5.79 -0.11 0.27
C CYS A 68 -7.19 -0.70 0.34
N LEU A 69 -8.19 0.20 0.36
CA LEU A 69 -9.60 -0.14 0.28
C LEU A 69 -10.17 0.35 -1.05
N ILE A 70 -10.88 -0.52 -1.76
CA ILE A 70 -11.78 -0.15 -2.85
C ILE A 70 -13.21 -0.18 -2.30
N PRO A 71 -13.83 0.96 -1.99
CA PRO A 71 -15.14 1.00 -1.35
C PRO A 71 -16.23 0.59 -2.35
N ALA A 72 -17.29 -0.06 -1.87
CA ALA A 72 -18.37 -0.56 -2.73
C ALA A 72 -19.06 0.52 -3.56
N VAL A 73 -19.08 1.77 -3.08
CA VAL A 73 -19.62 2.93 -3.81
C VAL A 73 -18.84 3.26 -5.10
N SER A 74 -17.65 2.69 -5.29
CA SER A 74 -16.79 2.93 -6.46
C SER A 74 -16.84 1.81 -7.51
N TRP A 75 -17.67 0.79 -7.29
CA TRP A 75 -17.77 -0.43 -8.11
C TRP A 75 -18.64 -0.27 -9.36
N ASN A 76 -18.47 0.82 -10.12
CA ASN A 76 -19.29 1.07 -11.32
C ASN A 76 -19.24 -0.13 -12.27
N GLY A 77 -20.39 -0.78 -12.51
CA GLY A 77 -20.49 -1.96 -13.39
C GLY A 77 -20.10 -3.30 -12.74
N TRP A 78 -19.78 -3.34 -11.44
CA TRP A 78 -19.40 -4.56 -10.73
C TRP A 78 -20.46 -4.96 -9.69
N GLU A 79 -20.73 -6.26 -9.60
CA GLU A 79 -21.61 -6.85 -8.60
C GLU A 79 -20.85 -7.79 -7.68
N LEU A 80 -21.20 -7.75 -6.39
CA LEU A 80 -20.74 -8.73 -5.43
C LEU A 80 -21.55 -10.02 -5.59
N ARG A 81 -20.85 -11.13 -5.79
CA ARG A 81 -21.44 -12.47 -5.89
C ARG A 81 -20.73 -13.45 -4.97
N GLN A 82 -21.37 -14.58 -4.74
CA GLN A 82 -20.84 -15.64 -3.89
C GLN A 82 -21.09 -17.00 -4.53
N ASP A 83 -20.07 -17.84 -4.53
CA ASP A 83 -20.15 -19.25 -4.94
C ASP A 83 -19.48 -20.15 -3.88
N PHE A 84 -19.34 -21.44 -4.19
CA PHE A 84 -18.69 -22.43 -3.31
C PHE A 84 -17.23 -22.11 -2.97
N SER A 85 -16.54 -21.32 -3.80
CA SER A 85 -15.15 -20.90 -3.59
C SER A 85 -15.01 -19.58 -2.83
N GLY A 86 -16.11 -18.86 -2.59
CA GLY A 86 -16.17 -17.67 -1.76
C GLY A 86 -16.83 -16.47 -2.43
N THR A 87 -16.55 -15.28 -1.89
CA THR A 87 -17.06 -14.00 -2.38
C THR A 87 -16.15 -13.43 -3.47
N PHE A 88 -16.75 -12.87 -4.53
CA PHE A 88 -16.03 -12.29 -5.68
C PHE A 88 -16.80 -11.10 -6.28
N LEU A 89 -16.09 -10.27 -7.05
CA LEU A 89 -16.73 -9.25 -7.89
C LEU A 89 -16.88 -9.75 -9.32
N TYR A 90 -18.04 -9.48 -9.92
CA TYR A 90 -18.36 -9.81 -11.31
C TYR A 90 -18.67 -8.53 -12.09
N HIS A 91 -17.95 -8.28 -13.18
CA HIS A 91 -18.20 -7.14 -14.05
C HIS A 91 -19.33 -7.46 -15.04
N LEU A 92 -20.40 -6.68 -15.01
CA LEU A 92 -21.64 -6.95 -15.72
C LEU A 92 -21.48 -6.98 -17.24
N GLU A 93 -20.68 -6.07 -17.80
CA GLU A 93 -20.53 -5.94 -19.26
C GLU A 93 -19.49 -6.89 -19.84
N SER A 94 -18.34 -7.03 -19.17
CA SER A 94 -17.22 -7.80 -19.72
C SER A 94 -17.14 -9.24 -19.23
N GLY A 95 -17.96 -9.62 -18.24
CA GLY A 95 -17.90 -10.93 -17.59
C GLY A 95 -16.63 -11.19 -16.78
N ARG A 96 -15.82 -10.15 -16.52
CA ARG A 96 -14.58 -10.26 -15.75
C ARG A 96 -14.89 -10.57 -14.29
N ILE A 97 -14.07 -11.41 -13.68
CA ILE A 97 -14.18 -11.78 -12.26
C ILE A 97 -12.93 -11.30 -11.50
N ILE A 98 -13.13 -10.83 -10.27
CA ILE A 98 -12.06 -10.56 -9.30
C ILE A 98 -12.31 -11.37 -8.05
N ARG A 99 -11.34 -12.19 -7.65
CA ARG A 99 -11.34 -13.02 -6.45
C ARG A 99 -10.24 -12.62 -5.49
N LYS A 100 -10.32 -13.17 -4.27
CA LYS A 100 -9.20 -13.17 -3.32
C LYS A 100 -7.96 -13.80 -3.96
N GLY A 101 -6.82 -13.14 -3.84
CA GLY A 101 -5.54 -13.56 -4.40
C GLY A 101 -5.22 -12.92 -5.75
N ASP A 102 -6.21 -12.35 -6.45
CA ASP A 102 -5.99 -11.71 -7.74
C ASP A 102 -5.22 -10.39 -7.58
N VAL A 103 -4.59 -9.98 -8.68
CA VAL A 103 -3.96 -8.67 -8.83
C VAL A 103 -4.85 -7.78 -9.70
N VAL A 104 -5.20 -6.61 -9.17
CA VAL A 104 -6.11 -5.67 -9.84
C VAL A 104 -5.42 -4.32 -9.94
N SER A 105 -5.37 -3.77 -11.15
CA SER A 105 -4.89 -2.41 -11.37
C SER A 105 -5.95 -1.41 -10.89
N VAL A 106 -5.57 -0.55 -9.95
CA VAL A 106 -6.45 0.43 -9.31
C VAL A 106 -5.84 1.82 -9.35
N VAL A 107 -6.68 2.84 -9.30
CA VAL A 107 -6.26 4.25 -9.25
C VAL A 107 -6.49 4.79 -7.85
N LEU A 108 -5.44 5.33 -7.22
CA LEU A 108 -5.53 5.92 -5.88
C LEU A 108 -6.35 7.21 -5.91
N THR A 109 -7.38 7.30 -5.07
CA THR A 109 -8.29 8.45 -4.99
C THR A 109 -8.14 9.22 -3.69
N THR A 110 -7.65 8.58 -2.62
CA THR A 110 -7.43 9.23 -1.33
C THR A 110 -6.27 8.56 -0.63
N ILE A 111 -5.44 9.36 0.04
CA ILE A 111 -4.28 8.90 0.79
C ILE A 111 -4.38 9.50 2.18
N ARG A 112 -4.19 8.67 3.20
CA ARG A 112 -4.10 9.07 4.60
C ARG A 112 -2.78 8.55 5.15
N PHE A 113 -2.09 9.39 5.91
CA PHE A 113 -0.90 9.01 6.67
C PHE A 113 -1.18 9.17 8.15
N GLU A 114 -1.09 8.08 8.90
CA GLU A 114 -1.34 8.07 10.35
C GLU A 114 -0.48 7.01 11.02
N LYS A 115 0.13 7.35 12.17
CA LYS A 115 0.99 6.45 12.97
C LYS A 115 2.08 5.77 12.11
N ASP A 116 2.76 6.57 11.29
CA ASP A 116 3.85 6.13 10.40
C ASP A 116 3.44 5.13 9.30
N VAL A 117 2.15 5.03 9.00
CA VAL A 117 1.61 4.12 7.98
C VAL A 117 0.73 4.87 6.99
N PHE A 118 0.90 4.56 5.70
CA PHE A 118 0.00 4.98 4.65
C PHE A 118 -1.20 4.02 4.53
N SER A 119 -2.39 4.59 4.41
CA SER A 119 -3.62 3.91 4.07
C SER A 119 -4.28 4.61 2.90
N CYS A 120 -4.71 3.86 1.89
CA CYS A 120 -5.24 4.42 0.65
C CYS A 120 -6.69 3.99 0.40
N ILE A 121 -7.43 4.85 -0.30
CA ILE A 121 -8.67 4.53 -0.98
C ILE A 121 -8.38 4.55 -2.47
N ALA A 122 -8.92 3.58 -3.20
CA ALA A 122 -8.75 3.48 -4.64
C ALA A 122 -10.06 3.10 -5.33
N LYS A 123 -10.07 3.19 -6.67
CA LYS A 123 -11.13 2.68 -7.53
C LYS A 123 -10.54 1.72 -8.56
N ILE A 124 -11.33 0.75 -9.01
CA ILE A 124 -10.95 -0.14 -10.12
C ILE A 124 -10.83 0.73 -11.39
N LYS A 125 -9.78 0.49 -12.18
CA LYS A 125 -9.55 1.19 -13.44
C LYS A 125 -10.57 0.79 -14.51
#